data_AF-A0A961C265-F1
#
_entry.id   AF-A0A961C265-F1
#
_cell.length_a   1.000
_cell.length_b   1.000
_cell.length_c   1.000
_cell.angle_alpha   90.00
_cell.angle_beta   90.00
_cell.angle_gamma   90.00
#
_symmetry.space_group_name_H-M   'P 1'
#
loop_
_entity.id
_entity.type
_entity.pdbx_description
1 polymer ?
#
loop_
_entity_poly.entity_id
_entity_poly.type
_entity_poly.pdbx_seq_one_letter_code
_entity_poly.pdbx_strand_id
1 'polypeptide(L)'
;MEDIARQVAAGQHVLAVLPRYVYDDPFSTDELVSEMLGRIDYSRRVRGWDAGTVVEVFGQGLVLGDECPVTVPDLLRHPEGANRVLVCLVSDLASPLQANVPNFLRRLDAESRSVPVDQRCTLVLITGREHLPHFAGGDNREVTLATSWYWNRVSRWDVAAHVAEHVGGERAVLREVRQETIIELARWNFDLAVTLAASWSGDPQELGGFCTDGEPPPDLLLPGHGTATLRPPESLLQAWDDSLAECWHDRVCTAPIGLGVLERDTAQRHLWLGQARVLLPWIEQHRAQVEAATRAALGSARFEKALSEYTRAQEHREEPGFAPEIGLLNVVVQARLGRESYGLKTASRALWRARNEMAHLRALGSSQLEELVRACDHL
;
A
#
# COMPACT_ATOMS: atom_id res chain seq x y z
N MET A 1 2.77 -5.41 -10.26
CA MET A 1 2.93 -5.41 -11.73
C MET A 1 4.35 -5.67 -12.21
N GLU A 2 5.37 -4.95 -11.74
CA GLU A 2 6.77 -5.17 -12.18
C GLU A 2 7.27 -6.61 -11.98
N ASP A 3 6.87 -7.25 -10.88
CA ASP A 3 7.19 -8.65 -10.61
C ASP A 3 6.64 -9.61 -11.67
N ILE A 4 5.39 -9.40 -12.12
CA ILE A 4 4.74 -10.21 -13.16
C ILE A 4 5.48 -10.02 -14.49
N ALA A 5 5.74 -8.78 -14.90
CA ALA A 5 6.46 -8.49 -16.14
C ALA A 5 7.87 -9.13 -16.13
N ARG A 6 8.57 -9.08 -15.00
CA ARG A 6 9.88 -9.72 -14.82
C ARG A 6 9.82 -11.24 -14.91
N GLN A 7 8.81 -11.89 -14.31
CA GLN A 7 8.62 -13.33 -14.40
C GLN A 7 8.29 -13.77 -15.84
N VAL A 8 7.45 -13.01 -16.54
CA VAL A 8 7.14 -13.21 -17.96
C VAL A 8 8.40 -13.06 -18.82
N ALA A 9 9.22 -12.02 -18.57
CA ALA A 9 10.50 -11.83 -19.26
C ALA A 9 11.51 -12.95 -18.98
N ALA A 10 11.44 -13.60 -17.81
CA ALA A 10 12.18 -14.81 -17.49
C ALA A 10 11.59 -16.08 -18.14
N GLY A 11 10.51 -15.93 -18.94
CA GLY A 11 9.86 -17.01 -19.65
C GLY A 11 8.86 -17.81 -18.83
N GLN A 12 8.52 -17.38 -17.62
CA GLN A 12 7.60 -18.12 -16.75
C GLN A 12 6.15 -17.80 -17.11
N HIS A 13 5.29 -18.81 -17.06
CA HIS A 13 3.84 -18.61 -16.99
C HIS A 13 3.52 -18.00 -15.62
N VAL A 14 2.60 -17.04 -15.55
CA VAL A 14 2.32 -16.33 -14.31
C VAL A 14 0.86 -16.50 -13.87
N LEU A 15 0.64 -16.77 -12.59
CA LEU A 15 -0.66 -16.74 -11.94
C LEU A 15 -0.74 -15.50 -11.05
N ALA A 16 -1.56 -14.54 -11.44
CA ALA A 16 -1.91 -13.38 -10.63
C ALA A 16 -3.11 -13.74 -9.75
N VAL A 17 -2.86 -13.99 -8.47
CA VAL A 17 -3.90 -14.44 -7.53
C VAL A 17 -4.49 -13.25 -6.81
N LEU A 18 -5.77 -13.00 -7.00
CA LEU A 18 -6.54 -11.92 -6.38
C LEU A 18 -7.37 -12.47 -5.21
N PRO A 19 -7.64 -11.64 -4.18
CA PRO A 19 -8.67 -11.98 -3.21
C PRO A 19 -10.03 -11.98 -3.91
N ARG A 20 -10.94 -12.82 -3.43
CA ARG A 20 -12.26 -13.03 -4.05
C ARG A 20 -13.01 -11.73 -4.35
N TYR A 21 -13.07 -10.79 -3.41
CA TYR A 21 -13.81 -9.54 -3.62
C TYR A 21 -13.29 -8.68 -4.79
N VAL A 22 -11.99 -8.73 -5.11
CA VAL A 22 -11.40 -8.06 -6.28
C VAL A 22 -11.59 -8.90 -7.53
N TYR A 23 -11.41 -10.22 -7.42
CA TYR A 23 -11.59 -11.15 -8.53
C TYR A 23 -13.02 -11.15 -9.09
N ASP A 24 -14.01 -11.02 -8.20
CA ASP A 24 -15.43 -10.97 -8.55
C ASP A 24 -15.87 -9.58 -9.05
N ASP A 25 -15.02 -8.54 -8.98
CA ASP A 25 -15.29 -7.20 -9.53
C ASP A 25 -14.79 -7.06 -10.99
N PRO A 26 -15.70 -6.95 -11.98
CA PRO A 26 -15.34 -6.82 -13.38
C PRO A 26 -14.55 -5.54 -13.67
N PHE A 27 -14.80 -4.45 -12.93
CA PHE A 27 -14.11 -3.18 -13.17
C PHE A 27 -12.63 -3.30 -12.79
N SER A 28 -12.34 -3.74 -11.55
CA SER A 28 -10.98 -3.96 -11.07
C SER A 28 -10.21 -4.96 -11.93
N THR A 29 -10.85 -6.06 -12.34
CA THR A 29 -10.20 -7.09 -13.15
C THR A 29 -9.95 -6.64 -14.59
N ASP A 30 -10.86 -5.89 -15.22
CA ASP A 30 -10.64 -5.34 -16.56
C ASP A 30 -9.53 -4.27 -16.59
N GLU A 31 -9.48 -3.39 -15.58
CA GLU A 31 -8.40 -2.42 -15.43
C GLU A 31 -7.05 -3.11 -15.24
N LEU A 32 -7.00 -4.15 -14.39
CA LEU A 32 -5.79 -4.94 -14.19
C LEU A 32 -5.32 -5.63 -15.48
N VAL A 33 -6.24 -6.19 -16.26
CA VAL A 33 -5.91 -6.77 -17.57
C VAL A 33 -5.34 -5.69 -18.50
N SER A 34 -5.97 -4.52 -18.57
CA SER A 34 -5.51 -3.41 -19.40
C SER A 34 -4.09 -2.99 -19.03
N GLU A 35 -3.80 -2.86 -17.73
CA GLU A 35 -2.47 -2.51 -17.23
C GLU A 35 -1.44 -3.62 -17.52
N MET A 36 -1.82 -4.90 -17.44
CA MET A 36 -0.95 -6.02 -17.84
C MET A 36 -0.59 -5.94 -19.32
N LEU A 37 -1.57 -5.66 -20.18
CA LEU A 37 -1.33 -5.55 -21.62
C LEU A 37 -0.42 -4.36 -21.97
N GLY A 38 -0.56 -3.25 -21.24
CA GLY A 38 0.29 -2.07 -21.43
C GLY A 38 1.74 -2.26 -20.99
N ARG A 39 2.02 -3.21 -20.09
CA ARG A 39 3.37 -3.44 -19.52
C ARG A 39 4.09 -4.67 -20.06
N ILE A 40 3.37 -5.60 -20.70
CA ILE A 40 3.93 -6.85 -21.20
C ILE A 40 3.97 -6.79 -22.73
N ASP A 41 5.17 -6.86 -23.29
CA ASP A 41 5.38 -6.86 -24.73
C ASP A 41 4.74 -8.09 -25.39
N TYR A 42 4.22 -7.91 -26.61
CA TYR A 42 3.59 -8.96 -27.42
C TYR A 42 2.44 -9.69 -26.69
N SER A 43 1.75 -8.98 -25.80
CA SER A 43 0.65 -9.52 -25.02
C SER A 43 -0.70 -9.36 -25.72
N ARG A 44 -1.63 -10.29 -25.45
CA ARG A 44 -3.01 -10.25 -25.94
C ARG A 44 -3.96 -10.84 -24.91
N ARG A 45 -5.11 -10.19 -24.70
CA ARG A 45 -6.19 -10.78 -23.90
C ARG A 45 -6.88 -11.91 -24.66
N VAL A 46 -7.14 -13.00 -23.96
CA VAL A 46 -7.90 -14.15 -24.45
C VAL A 46 -9.21 -14.25 -23.67
N ARG A 47 -10.31 -14.47 -24.40
CA ARG A 47 -11.66 -14.73 -23.87
C ARG A 47 -12.20 -16.01 -24.52
N GLY A 48 -13.01 -16.78 -23.81
CA GLY A 48 -13.43 -18.09 -24.31
C GLY A 48 -14.73 -18.58 -23.71
N TRP A 49 -15.85 -18.12 -24.27
CA TRP A 49 -17.19 -18.50 -23.82
C TRP A 49 -17.76 -19.70 -24.58
N ASP A 50 -17.21 -20.04 -25.75
CA ASP A 50 -17.75 -21.01 -26.71
C ASP A 50 -16.81 -22.19 -27.02
N ALA A 51 -15.62 -22.22 -26.43
CA ALA A 51 -14.65 -23.31 -26.62
C ALA A 51 -15.02 -24.59 -25.83
N GLY A 52 -14.57 -25.75 -26.31
CA GLY A 52 -14.76 -27.04 -25.65
C GLY A 52 -13.75 -27.32 -24.55
N THR A 53 -12.54 -26.75 -24.63
CA THR A 53 -11.48 -26.92 -23.62
C THR A 53 -10.71 -25.62 -23.32
N VAL A 54 -10.02 -25.57 -22.18
CA VAL A 54 -9.15 -24.42 -21.81
C VAL A 54 -8.01 -24.23 -22.83
N VAL A 55 -7.50 -25.32 -23.41
CA VAL A 55 -6.45 -25.27 -24.45
C VAL A 55 -6.96 -24.56 -25.70
N GLU A 56 -8.17 -24.92 -26.14
CA GLU A 56 -8.81 -24.32 -27.31
C GLU A 56 -9.08 -22.82 -27.11
N VAL A 57 -9.41 -22.37 -25.90
CA VAL A 57 -9.54 -20.92 -25.60
C VAL A 57 -8.24 -20.19 -25.87
N PHE A 58 -7.12 -20.67 -25.33
CA PHE A 58 -5.81 -20.07 -25.60
C PHE A 58 -5.40 -20.22 -27.07
N GLY A 59 -5.79 -21.33 -27.71
CA GLY A 59 -5.60 -21.57 -29.14
C GLY A 59 -6.29 -20.55 -30.02
N GLN A 60 -7.57 -20.26 -29.77
CA GLN A 60 -8.33 -19.18 -30.43
C GLN A 60 -7.70 -17.80 -30.18
N GLY A 61 -7.05 -17.61 -29.03
CA GLY A 61 -6.28 -16.41 -28.72
C GLY A 61 -5.02 -16.24 -29.57
N LEU A 62 -4.40 -17.34 -30.02
CA LEU A 62 -3.24 -17.35 -30.90
C LEU A 62 -3.63 -17.21 -32.37
N VAL A 63 -4.60 -18.00 -32.79
CA VAL A 63 -4.88 -18.35 -34.19
C VAL A 63 -5.86 -17.37 -34.83
N LEU A 64 -5.55 -16.90 -36.04
CA LEU A 64 -6.50 -16.22 -36.95
C LEU A 64 -7.05 -17.15 -38.07
N GLY A 65 -6.70 -18.44 -38.05
CA GLY A 65 -7.05 -19.47 -39.05
C GLY A 65 -7.73 -20.73 -38.50
N ASP A 66 -7.71 -21.83 -39.28
CA ASP A 66 -8.55 -23.03 -39.05
C ASP A 66 -7.94 -24.11 -38.12
N GLU A 67 -6.65 -24.05 -37.78
CA GLU A 67 -5.97 -25.08 -36.97
C GLU A 67 -5.81 -24.62 -35.51
N CYS A 68 -6.83 -24.85 -34.68
CA CYS A 68 -6.77 -24.54 -33.25
C CYS A 68 -6.05 -25.67 -32.47
N PRO A 69 -5.04 -25.37 -31.63
CA PRO A 69 -4.39 -26.38 -30.81
C PRO A 69 -5.36 -27.00 -29.80
N VAL A 70 -5.38 -28.33 -29.75
CA VAL A 70 -6.25 -29.12 -28.84
C VAL A 70 -5.51 -29.75 -27.68
N THR A 71 -4.17 -29.73 -27.70
CA THR A 71 -3.32 -30.21 -26.60
C THR A 71 -2.35 -29.13 -26.12
N VAL A 72 -1.94 -29.21 -24.85
CA VAL A 72 -0.97 -28.29 -24.25
C VAL A 72 0.39 -28.28 -24.99
N PRO A 73 0.94 -29.41 -25.49
CA PRO A 73 2.15 -29.40 -26.30
C PRO A 73 1.98 -28.64 -27.62
N ASP A 74 0.81 -28.78 -28.27
CA ASP A 74 0.50 -28.10 -29.53
C ASP A 74 0.37 -26.59 -29.29
N LEU A 75 -0.31 -26.19 -28.20
CA LEU A 75 -0.44 -24.80 -27.80
C LEU A 75 0.95 -24.16 -27.55
N LEU A 76 1.78 -24.83 -26.75
CA LEU A 76 3.11 -24.32 -26.39
C LEU A 76 4.03 -24.18 -27.60
N ARG A 77 3.99 -25.11 -28.56
CA ARG A 77 4.88 -25.12 -29.74
C ARG A 77 4.25 -24.43 -30.97
N HIS A 78 3.08 -23.80 -30.82
CA HIS A 78 2.38 -23.23 -31.94
C HIS A 78 3.21 -22.11 -32.60
N PRO A 79 3.41 -22.11 -33.93
CA PRO A 79 4.26 -21.12 -34.60
C PRO A 79 3.83 -19.67 -34.35
N GLU A 80 2.52 -19.41 -34.28
CA GLU A 80 1.99 -18.08 -33.98
C GLU A 80 2.11 -17.68 -32.50
N GLY A 81 2.42 -18.63 -31.62
CA GLY A 81 2.56 -18.41 -30.17
C GLY A 81 3.99 -18.13 -29.71
N ALA A 82 5.00 -18.36 -30.55
CA ALA A 82 6.40 -18.11 -30.18
C ALA A 82 6.61 -16.65 -29.75
N ASN A 83 7.17 -16.44 -28.56
CA ASN A 83 7.39 -15.12 -27.94
C ASN A 83 6.13 -14.27 -27.71
N ARG A 84 4.93 -14.87 -27.76
CA ARG A 84 3.69 -14.17 -27.40
C ARG A 84 3.30 -14.43 -25.96
N VAL A 85 2.62 -13.44 -25.37
CA VAL A 85 2.04 -13.57 -24.03
C VAL A 85 0.52 -13.52 -24.13
N LEU A 86 -0.14 -14.54 -23.60
CA LEU A 86 -1.61 -14.58 -23.54
C LEU A 86 -2.06 -14.29 -22.12
N VAL A 87 -2.84 -13.22 -21.97
CA VAL A 87 -3.42 -12.81 -20.70
C VAL A 87 -4.86 -13.29 -20.66
N CYS A 88 -5.24 -14.05 -19.64
CA CYS A 88 -6.59 -14.56 -19.48
C CYS A 88 -7.07 -14.32 -18.05
N LEU A 89 -8.23 -13.70 -17.92
CA LEU A 89 -8.96 -13.67 -16.66
C LEU A 89 -9.77 -14.96 -16.57
N VAL A 90 -9.62 -15.75 -15.50
CA VAL A 90 -10.30 -17.05 -15.40
C VAL A 90 -11.83 -16.90 -15.42
N SER A 91 -12.37 -15.78 -14.92
CA SER A 91 -13.81 -15.47 -15.01
C SER A 91 -14.28 -15.14 -16.44
N ASP A 92 -13.37 -14.87 -17.40
CA ASP A 92 -13.70 -14.78 -18.83
C ASP A 92 -13.98 -16.17 -19.45
N LEU A 93 -13.72 -17.27 -18.73
CA LEU A 93 -14.00 -18.63 -19.20
C LEU A 93 -15.41 -19.07 -18.81
N ALA A 94 -16.05 -19.89 -19.65
CA ALA A 94 -17.30 -20.54 -19.27
C ALA A 94 -17.13 -21.39 -17.98
N SER A 95 -18.13 -21.43 -17.09
CA SER A 95 -18.02 -22.11 -15.78
C SER A 95 -17.51 -23.57 -15.84
N PRO A 96 -17.90 -24.41 -16.82
CA PRO A 96 -17.33 -25.75 -16.95
C PRO A 96 -15.83 -25.75 -17.26
N LEU A 97 -15.32 -24.74 -17.96
CA LEU A 97 -13.90 -24.59 -18.27
C LEU A 97 -13.11 -24.12 -17.05
N GLN A 98 -13.67 -23.22 -16.24
CA GLN A 98 -13.06 -22.75 -14.98
C GLN A 98 -12.70 -23.92 -14.05
N ALA A 99 -13.60 -24.91 -13.92
CA ALA A 99 -13.36 -26.12 -13.12
C ALA A 99 -12.17 -26.97 -13.62
N ASN A 100 -11.80 -26.83 -14.90
CA ASN A 100 -10.69 -27.56 -15.52
C ASN A 100 -9.34 -26.81 -15.46
N VAL A 101 -9.34 -25.52 -15.06
CA VAL A 101 -8.13 -24.68 -14.99
C VAL A 101 -7.04 -25.30 -14.11
N PRO A 102 -7.29 -25.80 -12.88
CA PRO A 102 -6.25 -26.41 -12.06
C PRO A 102 -5.55 -27.58 -12.76
N ASN A 103 -6.30 -28.40 -13.51
CA ASN A 103 -5.73 -29.52 -14.23
C ASN A 103 -4.89 -29.06 -15.42
N PHE A 104 -5.39 -28.08 -16.17
CA PHE A 104 -4.66 -27.45 -17.27
C PHE A 104 -3.32 -26.86 -16.78
N LEU A 105 -3.32 -26.12 -15.66
CA LEU A 105 -2.11 -25.51 -15.11
C LEU A 105 -1.05 -26.52 -14.68
N ARG A 106 -1.45 -27.67 -14.10
CA ARG A 106 -0.51 -28.76 -13.79
C ARG A 106 0.14 -29.33 -15.05
N ARG A 107 -0.64 -29.51 -16.11
CA ARG A 107 -0.12 -29.98 -17.40
C ARG A 107 0.80 -28.95 -18.04
N LEU A 108 0.41 -27.68 -18.01
CA LEU A 108 1.22 -26.56 -18.51
C LEU A 108 2.61 -26.55 -17.87
N ASP A 109 2.71 -26.56 -16.53
CA ASP A 109 4.02 -26.56 -15.86
C ASP A 109 4.86 -27.82 -16.19
N ALA A 110 4.23 -29.00 -16.26
CA ALA A 110 4.95 -30.23 -16.58
C ALA A 110 5.50 -30.23 -18.01
N GLU A 111 4.68 -29.80 -18.97
CA GLU A 111 4.97 -29.91 -20.39
C GLU A 111 5.86 -28.75 -20.89
N SER A 112 5.76 -27.56 -20.28
CA SER A 112 6.61 -26.39 -20.57
C SER A 112 8.10 -26.65 -20.33
N ARG A 113 8.46 -27.55 -19.41
CA ARG A 113 9.87 -27.94 -19.15
C ARG A 113 10.56 -28.53 -20.39
N SER A 114 9.80 -29.05 -21.34
CA SER A 114 10.29 -29.67 -22.57
C SER A 114 10.39 -28.71 -23.77
N VAL A 115 10.05 -27.43 -23.56
CA VAL A 115 10.00 -26.42 -24.63
C VAL A 115 10.88 -25.22 -24.26
N PRO A 116 11.85 -24.83 -25.12
CA PRO A 116 12.65 -23.62 -24.91
C PRO A 116 11.77 -22.37 -24.76
N VAL A 117 12.19 -21.45 -23.89
CA VAL A 117 11.44 -20.23 -23.57
C VAL A 117 11.19 -19.37 -24.81
N ASP A 118 12.19 -19.24 -25.69
CA ASP A 118 12.16 -18.46 -26.93
C ASP A 118 11.27 -19.06 -28.03
N GLN A 119 10.82 -20.30 -27.84
CA GLN A 119 10.03 -21.07 -28.80
C GLN A 119 8.62 -21.35 -28.33
N ARG A 120 8.24 -20.85 -27.13
CA ARG A 120 6.92 -21.11 -26.55
C ARG A 120 6.08 -19.86 -26.38
N CYS A 121 4.77 -20.05 -26.29
CA CYS A 121 3.87 -19.03 -25.75
C CYS A 121 3.98 -18.97 -24.22
N THR A 122 3.91 -17.77 -23.67
CA THR A 122 3.81 -17.52 -22.23
C THR A 122 2.37 -17.22 -21.86
N LEU A 123 1.89 -17.75 -20.74
CA LEU A 123 0.51 -17.55 -20.30
C LEU A 123 0.52 -16.77 -18.99
N VAL A 124 -0.34 -15.76 -18.89
CA VAL A 124 -0.59 -15.01 -17.67
C VAL A 124 -2.07 -15.19 -17.33
N LEU A 125 -2.37 -15.79 -16.19
CA LEU A 125 -3.74 -15.99 -15.73
C LEU A 125 -4.02 -15.12 -14.51
N ILE A 126 -5.10 -14.35 -14.56
CA ILE A 126 -5.66 -13.63 -13.41
C ILE A 126 -6.76 -14.52 -12.81
N THR A 127 -6.64 -14.85 -11.53
CA THR A 127 -7.44 -15.93 -10.93
C THR A 127 -7.71 -15.71 -9.45
N GLY A 128 -8.79 -16.31 -8.94
CA GLY A 128 -8.98 -16.61 -7.52
C GLY A 128 -8.15 -17.83 -7.08
N ARG A 129 -7.99 -18.01 -5.76
CA ARG A 129 -7.19 -19.11 -5.19
C ARG A 129 -7.78 -20.50 -5.45
N GLU A 130 -9.08 -20.59 -5.66
CA GLU A 130 -9.84 -21.83 -5.88
C GLU A 130 -9.48 -22.52 -7.20
N HIS A 131 -8.91 -21.78 -8.16
CA HIS A 131 -8.46 -22.32 -9.44
C HIS A 131 -6.96 -22.66 -9.47
N LEU A 132 -6.25 -22.52 -8.34
CA LEU A 132 -4.84 -22.86 -8.25
C LEU A 132 -4.60 -24.38 -8.35
N PRO A 133 -3.53 -24.81 -9.02
CA PRO A 133 -3.15 -26.22 -9.09
C PRO A 133 -2.66 -26.71 -7.72
N HIS A 134 -3.00 -27.96 -7.38
CA HIS A 134 -2.38 -28.67 -6.26
C HIS A 134 -1.21 -29.52 -6.78
N PHE A 135 0.03 -29.21 -6.39
CA PHE A 135 1.22 -29.98 -6.76
C PHE A 135 1.53 -31.06 -5.72
N ALA A 136 1.90 -32.26 -6.17
CA ALA A 136 2.29 -33.36 -5.29
C ALA A 136 3.60 -33.02 -4.55
N GLY A 137 3.61 -33.17 -3.22
CA GLY A 137 4.80 -32.96 -2.38
C GLY A 137 4.86 -31.62 -1.64
N GLY A 138 3.86 -30.74 -1.77
CA GLY A 138 3.78 -29.48 -1.01
C GLY A 138 4.83 -28.41 -1.39
N ASP A 139 5.71 -28.72 -2.33
CA ASP A 139 6.73 -27.81 -2.84
C ASP A 139 6.09 -26.84 -3.86
N ASN A 140 6.04 -25.55 -3.51
CA ASN A 140 5.82 -24.44 -4.44
C ASN A 140 7.02 -24.25 -5.41
N ARG A 141 7.65 -25.33 -5.88
CA ARG A 141 8.80 -25.25 -6.80
C ARG A 141 8.31 -25.16 -8.25
N GLU A 142 7.79 -23.98 -8.46
CA GLU A 142 7.43 -23.26 -9.68
C GLU A 142 8.68 -22.97 -10.54
N VAL A 143 9.11 -23.95 -11.35
CA VAL A 143 10.24 -23.73 -12.27
C VAL A 143 9.75 -22.93 -13.50
N THR A 144 8.60 -23.33 -14.05
CA THR A 144 8.05 -22.72 -15.29
C THR A 144 6.76 -21.96 -15.08
N LEU A 145 6.02 -22.25 -14.02
CA LEU A 145 4.90 -21.45 -13.51
C LEU A 145 5.41 -20.53 -12.40
N ALA A 146 4.84 -19.36 -12.18
CA ALA A 146 5.15 -18.46 -11.08
C ALA A 146 3.85 -17.87 -10.51
N THR A 147 3.66 -17.90 -9.20
CA THR A 147 2.44 -17.43 -8.54
C THR A 147 2.70 -16.10 -7.82
N SER A 148 2.10 -15.03 -8.34
CA SER A 148 2.12 -13.69 -7.75
C SER A 148 0.81 -13.45 -7.00
N TRP A 149 0.85 -13.58 -5.68
CA TRP A 149 -0.26 -13.20 -4.82
C TRP A 149 -0.35 -11.69 -4.70
N TYR A 150 -1.56 -11.16 -4.79
CA TYR A 150 -1.85 -9.75 -4.58
C TYR A 150 -1.97 -9.35 -3.09
N TRP A 151 -1.44 -10.20 -2.22
CA TRP A 151 -1.15 -9.93 -0.82
C TRP A 151 -0.04 -8.88 -0.66
N ASN A 152 -0.23 -7.89 0.20
CA ASN A 152 0.65 -6.72 0.39
C ASN A 152 0.80 -5.82 -0.86
N ARG A 153 -0.08 -5.92 -1.86
CA ARG A 153 0.13 -5.26 -3.18
C ARG A 153 -1.02 -4.38 -3.68
N VAL A 154 -2.28 -4.67 -3.33
CA VAL A 154 -3.45 -3.99 -3.93
C VAL A 154 -3.81 -2.69 -3.22
N SER A 155 -3.58 -2.64 -1.92
CA SER A 155 -4.55 -1.97 -1.07
C SER A 155 -4.33 -0.49 -0.79
N ARG A 156 -3.10 0.02 -0.97
CA ARG A 156 -2.82 1.42 -0.65
C ARG A 156 -3.24 2.38 -1.76
N TRP A 157 -3.18 1.96 -3.02
CA TRP A 157 -3.27 2.90 -4.16
C TRP A 157 -4.69 3.35 -4.44
N ASP A 158 -5.67 2.45 -4.46
CA ASP A 158 -7.07 2.80 -4.74
C ASP A 158 -7.66 3.67 -3.62
N VAL A 159 -7.36 3.31 -2.37
CA VAL A 159 -7.75 4.10 -1.20
C VAL A 159 -7.07 5.47 -1.23
N ALA A 160 -5.77 5.54 -1.53
CA ALA A 160 -5.07 6.83 -1.61
C ALA A 160 -5.61 7.73 -2.72
N ALA A 161 -5.86 7.18 -3.91
CA ALA A 161 -6.43 7.92 -5.04
C ALA A 161 -7.82 8.46 -4.70
N HIS A 162 -8.72 7.60 -4.20
CA HIS A 162 -10.06 8.01 -3.82
C HIS A 162 -10.06 9.09 -2.73
N VAL A 163 -9.28 8.89 -1.67
CA VAL A 163 -9.17 9.85 -0.55
C VAL A 163 -8.57 11.18 -1.02
N ALA A 164 -7.61 11.16 -1.94
CA ALA A 164 -7.02 12.38 -2.50
C ALA A 164 -8.06 13.26 -3.22
N GLU A 165 -9.02 12.65 -3.93
CA GLU A 165 -10.09 13.34 -4.65
C GLU A 165 -11.20 13.89 -3.74
N HIS A 166 -11.49 13.20 -2.64
CA HIS A 166 -12.66 13.47 -1.80
C HIS A 166 -12.35 14.25 -0.51
N VAL A 167 -11.10 14.28 -0.07
CA VAL A 167 -10.70 15.05 1.12
C VAL A 167 -10.42 16.50 0.76
N GLY A 168 -11.38 17.38 1.08
CA GLY A 168 -11.21 18.83 1.05
C GLY A 168 -10.52 19.40 2.30
N GLY A 169 -10.12 20.68 2.22
CA GLY A 169 -9.58 21.45 3.34
C GLY A 169 -8.96 22.78 2.88
N GLU A 170 -9.05 23.82 3.71
CA GLU A 170 -8.55 25.17 3.34
C GLU A 170 -7.03 25.25 3.27
N ARG A 171 -6.31 24.38 3.98
CA ARG A 171 -4.85 24.40 4.05
C ARG A 171 -4.24 23.09 3.60
N ALA A 172 -3.24 23.16 2.74
CA ALA A 172 -2.59 22.00 2.11
C ALA A 172 -2.10 20.98 3.14
N VAL A 173 -1.35 21.40 4.16
CA VAL A 173 -0.84 20.48 5.19
C VAL A 173 -1.94 19.81 6.00
N LEU A 174 -3.02 20.52 6.36
CA LEU A 174 -4.12 19.92 7.12
C LEU A 174 -4.87 18.89 6.27
N ARG A 175 -5.04 19.18 4.98
CA ARG A 175 -5.61 18.25 4.01
C ARG A 175 -4.73 17.00 3.85
N GLU A 176 -3.42 17.17 3.70
CA GLU A 176 -2.46 16.06 3.59
C GLU A 176 -2.44 15.19 4.85
N VAL A 177 -2.44 15.80 6.04
CA VAL A 177 -2.55 15.09 7.31
C VAL A 177 -3.83 14.25 7.35
N ARG A 178 -4.98 14.83 6.97
CA ARG A 178 -6.27 14.12 6.93
C ARG A 178 -6.24 12.97 5.93
N GLN A 179 -5.71 13.19 4.73
CA GLN A 179 -5.58 12.16 3.69
C GLN A 179 -4.75 10.96 4.17
N GLU A 180 -3.51 11.20 4.63
CA GLU A 180 -2.63 10.12 5.11
C GLU A 180 -3.18 9.40 6.34
N THR A 181 -3.92 10.11 7.20
CA THR A 181 -4.56 9.50 8.36
C THR A 181 -5.72 8.59 7.95
N ILE A 182 -6.56 9.01 6.99
CA ILE A 182 -7.63 8.16 6.46
C ILE A 182 -7.04 6.92 5.77
N ILE A 183 -6.01 7.08 4.95
CA ILE A 183 -5.32 5.96 4.28
C ILE A 183 -4.76 4.98 5.31
N GLU A 184 -4.17 5.48 6.40
CA GLU A 184 -3.63 4.61 7.46
C GLU A 184 -4.70 3.88 8.28
N LEU A 185 -5.85 4.52 8.50
CA LEU A 185 -6.98 3.91 9.22
C LEU A 185 -7.73 2.90 8.36
N ALA A 186 -8.09 3.30 7.14
CA ALA A 186 -8.87 2.49 6.21
C ALA A 186 -8.04 1.36 5.59
N ARG A 187 -6.75 1.60 5.33
CA ARG A 187 -5.83 0.66 4.68
C ARG A 187 -6.38 0.18 3.34
N TRP A 188 -6.87 -1.06 3.25
CA TRP A 188 -7.50 -1.65 2.06
C TRP A 188 -9.03 -1.58 2.07
N ASN A 189 -9.64 -1.20 3.19
CA ASN A 189 -11.09 -1.13 3.31
C ASN A 189 -11.58 0.14 2.62
N PHE A 190 -11.95 -0.01 1.36
CA PHE A 190 -12.42 1.10 0.53
C PHE A 190 -13.70 1.75 1.08
N ASP A 191 -14.65 0.96 1.59
CA ASP A 191 -15.90 1.49 2.15
C ASP A 191 -15.66 2.38 3.38
N LEU A 192 -14.72 1.99 4.24
CA LEU A 192 -14.31 2.83 5.36
C LEU A 192 -13.61 4.10 4.87
N ALA A 193 -12.75 4.00 3.85
CA ALA A 193 -12.09 5.17 3.25
C ALA A 193 -13.11 6.18 2.72
N VAL A 194 -14.11 5.71 1.97
CA VAL A 194 -15.23 6.51 1.45
C VAL A 194 -15.98 7.18 2.61
N THR A 195 -16.32 6.41 3.65
CA THR A 195 -17.07 6.91 4.81
C THR A 195 -16.30 7.98 5.57
N LEU A 196 -15.02 7.73 5.86
CA LEU A 196 -14.15 8.69 6.56
C LEU A 196 -13.90 9.95 5.72
N ALA A 197 -13.66 9.80 4.40
CA ALA A 197 -13.45 10.94 3.51
C ALA A 197 -14.70 11.84 3.46
N ALA A 198 -15.89 11.25 3.40
CA ALA A 198 -17.15 11.97 3.31
C ALA A 198 -17.57 12.63 4.64
N SER A 199 -17.34 11.99 5.78
CA SER A 199 -18.02 12.35 7.04
C SER A 199 -17.13 12.59 8.25
N TRP A 200 -15.87 12.13 8.25
CA TRP A 200 -14.99 12.33 9.41
C TRP A 200 -14.25 13.67 9.34
N SER A 201 -14.33 14.46 10.41
CA SER A 201 -13.66 15.79 10.48
C SER A 201 -12.13 15.70 10.49
N GLY A 202 -11.57 14.54 10.84
CA GLY A 202 -10.15 14.36 11.13
C GLY A 202 -9.82 14.40 12.63
N ASP A 203 -10.80 14.67 13.51
CA ASP A 203 -10.57 14.64 14.96
C ASP A 203 -10.49 13.20 15.50
N PRO A 204 -9.38 12.80 16.14
CA PRO A 204 -9.23 11.52 16.84
C PRO A 204 -10.38 11.16 17.79
N GLN A 205 -11.03 12.14 18.43
CA GLN A 205 -12.09 11.91 19.40
C GLN A 205 -13.39 11.41 18.76
N GLU A 206 -13.63 11.77 17.49
CA GLU A 206 -14.82 11.41 16.74
C GLU A 206 -14.72 10.03 16.09
N LEU A 207 -13.51 9.46 16.03
CA LEU A 207 -13.24 8.21 15.32
C LEU A 207 -14.16 7.07 15.81
N GLY A 208 -14.51 7.06 17.09
CA GLY A 208 -15.41 6.09 17.71
C GLY A 208 -16.77 5.94 17.01
N GLY A 209 -17.27 6.99 16.36
CA GLY A 209 -18.55 6.96 15.63
C GLY A 209 -18.51 6.31 14.25
N PHE A 210 -17.31 6.07 13.72
CA PHE A 210 -17.09 5.44 12.40
C PHE A 210 -16.77 3.94 12.51
N CYS A 211 -16.73 3.43 13.75
CA CYS A 211 -16.47 2.06 14.10
C CYS A 211 -17.76 1.25 14.02
N THR A 212 -17.82 0.20 13.20
CA THR A 212 -18.93 -0.76 13.26
C THR A 212 -18.77 -1.69 14.46
N ASP A 213 -19.86 -1.98 15.17
CA ASP A 213 -19.90 -3.01 16.19
C ASP A 213 -19.82 -4.39 15.50
N GLY A 214 -18.64 -4.99 15.49
CA GLY A 214 -18.41 -6.33 14.98
C GLY A 214 -17.29 -6.99 15.77
N GLU A 215 -17.47 -8.24 16.18
CA GLU A 215 -16.37 -9.01 16.74
C GLU A 215 -15.44 -9.42 15.60
N PRO A 216 -14.11 -9.19 15.72
CA PRO A 216 -13.18 -9.77 14.77
C PRO A 216 -13.32 -11.30 14.83
N PRO A 217 -13.25 -12.01 13.69
CA PRO A 217 -13.19 -13.47 13.67
C PRO A 217 -12.19 -14.00 14.71
N PRO A 218 -12.53 -15.03 15.51
CA PRO A 218 -11.69 -15.53 16.60
C PRO A 218 -10.26 -15.86 16.17
N ASP A 219 -10.09 -16.31 14.93
CA ASP A 219 -8.82 -16.72 14.33
C ASP A 219 -7.93 -15.54 13.87
N LEU A 220 -8.45 -14.31 13.90
CA LEU A 220 -7.71 -13.09 13.56
C LEU A 220 -7.02 -12.43 14.76
N LEU A 221 -7.29 -12.91 15.98
CA LEU A 221 -6.72 -12.40 17.23
C LEU A 221 -5.31 -12.96 17.55
N LEU A 222 -4.59 -13.46 16.55
CA LEU A 222 -3.30 -14.12 16.79
C LEU A 222 -2.19 -13.07 17.05
N PRO A 223 -1.69 -12.94 18.29
CA PRO A 223 -0.61 -12.02 18.60
C PRO A 223 0.68 -12.61 18.04
N GLY A 224 1.34 -11.91 17.11
CA GLY A 224 2.70 -12.25 16.69
C GLY A 224 2.87 -12.92 15.34
N HIS A 225 1.93 -12.78 14.40
CA HIS A 225 2.19 -13.20 13.03
C HIS A 225 3.16 -12.26 12.31
N GLY A 226 4.44 -12.67 12.31
CA GLY A 226 5.36 -12.75 11.17
C GLY A 226 5.59 -11.50 10.32
N THR A 227 6.86 -11.28 9.95
CA THR A 227 7.23 -10.43 8.81
C THR A 227 6.46 -10.84 7.55
N ALA A 228 6.09 -9.86 6.72
CA ALA A 228 5.42 -10.10 5.44
C ALA A 228 5.99 -11.29 4.66
N THR A 229 5.11 -12.21 4.30
CA THR A 229 5.36 -13.28 3.34
C THR A 229 4.86 -12.88 1.96
N LEU A 230 5.34 -13.54 0.91
CA LEU A 230 4.91 -13.30 -0.48
C LEU A 230 3.51 -13.87 -0.79
N ARG A 231 2.88 -14.56 0.16
CA ARG A 231 1.53 -15.11 0.08
C ARG A 231 0.84 -15.02 1.44
N PRO A 232 -0.50 -14.94 1.50
CA PRO A 232 -1.22 -15.05 2.77
C PRO A 232 -0.93 -16.40 3.44
N PRO A 233 -0.75 -16.45 4.77
CA PRO A 233 -0.75 -17.70 5.53
C PRO A 233 -2.04 -18.50 5.28
N GLU A 234 -1.95 -19.84 5.31
CA GLU A 234 -3.11 -20.70 5.04
C GLU A 234 -4.30 -20.43 5.97
N SER A 235 -4.03 -20.11 7.23
CA SER A 235 -5.04 -19.71 8.23
C SER A 235 -5.76 -18.41 7.90
N LEU A 236 -5.18 -17.56 7.04
CA LEU A 236 -5.71 -16.24 6.70
C LEU A 236 -6.30 -16.16 5.30
N LEU A 237 -6.25 -17.24 4.50
CA LEU A 237 -6.73 -17.22 3.12
C LEU A 237 -8.21 -16.83 3.01
N GLN A 238 -9.06 -17.36 3.89
CA GLN A 238 -10.48 -17.02 3.90
C GLN A 238 -10.71 -15.57 4.31
N ALA A 239 -10.01 -15.11 5.36
CA ALA A 239 -10.11 -13.73 5.80
C ALA A 239 -9.60 -12.74 4.74
N TRP A 240 -8.58 -13.11 3.96
CA TRP A 240 -8.11 -12.31 2.84
C TRP A 240 -9.13 -12.24 1.69
N ASP A 241 -9.74 -13.36 1.31
CA ASP A 241 -10.82 -13.40 0.31
C ASP A 241 -12.01 -12.51 0.71
N ASP A 242 -12.36 -12.53 2.00
CA ASP A 242 -13.48 -11.79 2.56
C ASP A 242 -13.12 -10.32 2.86
N SER A 243 -11.94 -9.84 2.44
CA SER A 243 -11.42 -8.49 2.70
C SER A 243 -11.25 -8.16 4.20
N LEU A 244 -11.15 -9.18 5.06
CA LEU A 244 -11.02 -9.07 6.51
C LEU A 244 -9.55 -9.04 6.99
N ALA A 245 -8.60 -9.44 6.15
CA ALA A 245 -7.17 -9.43 6.50
C ALA A 245 -6.31 -9.10 5.28
N GLU A 246 -5.25 -8.33 5.49
CA GLU A 246 -4.25 -7.98 4.47
C GLU A 246 -2.93 -7.62 5.16
N CYS A 247 -1.84 -7.60 4.40
CA CYS A 247 -0.57 -7.09 4.87
C CYS A 247 -0.47 -5.57 4.70
N TRP A 248 -0.04 -4.89 5.76
CA TRP A 248 0.17 -3.44 5.80
C TRP A 248 1.43 -3.13 6.61
N HIS A 249 2.38 -2.37 6.03
CA HIS A 249 3.72 -2.12 6.60
C HIS A 249 4.42 -3.40 7.08
N ASP A 250 4.44 -4.40 6.19
CA ASP A 250 5.03 -5.72 6.41
C ASP A 250 4.47 -6.51 7.60
N ARG A 251 3.24 -6.18 8.01
CA ARG A 251 2.54 -6.84 9.11
C ARG A 251 1.17 -7.29 8.66
N VAL A 252 0.77 -8.49 9.07
CA VAL A 252 -0.62 -8.92 8.97
C VAL A 252 -1.47 -7.94 9.77
N CYS A 253 -2.46 -7.39 9.12
CA CYS A 253 -3.44 -6.51 9.69
C CYS A 253 -4.83 -7.09 9.44
N THR A 254 -5.77 -6.76 10.30
CA THR A 254 -7.20 -7.03 10.09
C THR A 254 -7.89 -5.79 9.56
N ALA A 255 -8.97 -6.00 8.82
CA ALA A 255 -9.81 -4.90 8.39
C ALA A 255 -10.33 -4.18 9.64
N PRO A 256 -10.50 -2.85 9.56
CA PRO A 256 -11.11 -2.05 10.62
C PRO A 256 -12.63 -2.32 10.71
N ILE A 257 -13.02 -3.58 10.86
CA ILE A 257 -14.36 -4.01 11.25
C ILE A 257 -14.26 -4.22 12.75
N GLY A 258 -15.08 -3.53 13.54
CA GLY A 258 -14.91 -3.63 14.98
C GLY A 258 -13.74 -2.83 15.53
N LEU A 259 -13.58 -1.56 15.15
CA LEU A 259 -12.76 -0.62 15.95
C LEU A 259 -13.23 -0.55 17.43
N GLY A 260 -14.44 -1.05 17.75
CA GLY A 260 -14.86 -1.31 19.14
C GLY A 260 -13.94 -2.28 19.90
N VAL A 261 -13.13 -3.08 19.20
CA VAL A 261 -12.14 -4.03 19.76
C VAL A 261 -10.70 -3.60 19.50
N LEU A 262 -10.45 -2.56 18.70
CA LEU A 262 -9.12 -1.94 18.69
C LEU A 262 -8.95 -1.27 20.05
N GLU A 263 -8.12 -1.88 20.90
CA GLU A 263 -7.62 -1.24 22.12
C GLU A 263 -7.28 0.21 21.78
N ARG A 264 -7.80 1.19 22.54
CA ARG A 264 -7.65 2.63 22.22
C ARG A 264 -6.22 2.98 21.80
N ASP A 265 -5.24 2.33 22.39
CA ASP A 265 -3.82 2.50 22.12
C ASP A 265 -3.42 2.11 20.68
N THR A 266 -4.04 1.09 20.09
CA THR A 266 -3.79 0.68 18.70
C THR A 266 -4.39 1.67 17.71
N ALA A 267 -5.61 2.16 17.93
CA ALA A 267 -6.21 3.20 17.09
C ALA A 267 -5.41 4.51 17.16
N GLN A 268 -4.99 4.91 18.36
CA GLN A 268 -4.10 6.07 18.56
C GLN A 268 -2.76 5.92 17.83
N ARG A 269 -2.21 4.71 17.81
CA ARG A 269 -0.98 4.42 17.07
C ARG A 269 -1.14 4.58 15.55
N HIS A 270 -2.25 4.13 14.97
CA HIS A 270 -2.51 4.32 13.54
C HIS A 270 -2.76 5.78 13.19
N LEU A 271 -3.51 6.50 14.02
CA LEU A 271 -3.66 7.95 13.89
C LEU A 271 -2.29 8.65 13.90
N TRP A 272 -1.45 8.31 14.88
CA TRP A 272 -0.10 8.85 14.97
C TRP A 272 0.74 8.49 13.73
N LEU A 273 0.70 7.25 13.24
CA LEU A 273 1.45 6.82 12.05
C LEU A 273 1.08 7.64 10.81
N GLY A 274 -0.22 7.84 10.58
CA GLY A 274 -0.72 8.67 9.46
C GLY A 274 -0.25 10.11 9.58
N GLN A 275 -0.44 10.72 10.77
CA GLN A 275 0.01 12.08 11.02
C GLN A 275 1.53 12.23 10.93
N ALA A 276 2.31 11.27 11.42
CA ALA A 276 3.77 11.33 11.47
C ALA A 276 4.41 11.42 10.08
N ARG A 277 3.84 10.76 9.07
CA ARG A 277 4.33 10.82 7.68
C ARG A 277 4.32 12.22 7.10
N VAL A 278 3.37 13.05 7.52
CA VAL A 278 3.23 14.42 7.04
C VAL A 278 3.89 15.40 8.02
N LEU A 279 3.57 15.28 9.30
CA LEU A 279 3.95 16.25 10.31
C LEU A 279 5.43 16.22 10.68
N LEU A 280 6.10 15.05 10.74
CA LEU A 280 7.52 15.03 11.12
C LEU A 280 8.40 15.76 10.08
N PRO A 281 8.27 15.51 8.77
CA PRO A 281 8.95 16.32 7.76
C PRO A 281 8.56 17.80 7.80
N TRP A 282 7.26 18.09 7.96
CA TRP A 282 6.76 19.46 7.99
C TRP A 282 7.28 20.25 9.21
N ILE A 283 7.32 19.62 10.39
CA ILE A 283 7.87 20.21 11.62
C ILE A 283 9.37 20.50 11.44
N GLU A 284 10.12 19.59 10.82
CA GLU A 284 11.56 19.79 10.58
C GLU A 284 11.83 20.96 9.61
N GLN A 285 11.02 21.09 8.56
CA GLN A 285 11.09 22.24 7.65
C GLN A 285 10.84 23.56 8.38
N HIS A 286 9.82 23.63 9.24
CA HIS A 286 9.49 24.85 9.98
C HIS A 286 10.45 25.10 11.14
N ARG A 287 11.05 24.06 11.74
CA ARG A 287 12.17 24.18 12.68
C ARG A 287 13.33 24.94 12.03
N ALA A 288 13.70 24.60 10.80
CA ALA A 288 14.75 25.29 10.07
C ALA A 288 14.41 26.77 9.80
N GLN A 289 13.15 27.09 9.51
CA GLN A 289 12.69 28.49 9.36
C GLN A 289 12.80 29.26 10.67
N VAL A 290 12.35 28.67 11.79
CA VAL A 290 12.51 29.27 13.13
C VAL A 290 13.98 29.51 13.45
N GLU A 291 14.85 28.55 13.16
CA GLU A 291 16.30 28.71 13.34
C GLU A 291 16.82 29.90 12.53
N ALA A 292 16.52 29.95 11.23
CA ALA A 292 16.98 31.01 10.34
C ALA A 292 16.49 32.39 10.80
N ALA A 293 15.20 32.53 11.13
CA ALA A 293 14.62 33.77 11.60
C ALA A 293 15.18 34.19 12.97
N THR A 294 15.40 33.24 13.88
CA THR A 294 16.03 33.52 15.19
C THR A 294 17.47 33.97 15.03
N ARG A 295 18.23 33.31 14.14
CA ARG A 295 19.61 33.68 13.81
C ARG A 295 19.67 35.06 13.16
N ALA A 296 18.73 35.39 12.28
CA ALA A 296 18.62 36.71 11.67
C ALA A 296 18.30 37.81 12.70
N ALA A 297 17.37 37.56 13.64
CA ALA A 297 16.97 38.52 14.66
C ALA A 297 18.07 38.79 15.71
N LEU A 298 18.79 37.76 16.14
CA LEU A 298 19.86 37.89 17.17
C LEU A 298 21.23 38.24 16.57
N GLY A 299 21.46 37.87 15.31
CA GLY A 299 22.79 37.78 14.70
C GLY A 299 23.52 36.50 15.09
N SER A 300 24.33 35.96 14.18
CA SER A 300 24.97 34.63 14.31
C SER A 300 25.74 34.46 15.62
N ALA A 301 26.60 35.42 16.00
CA ALA A 301 27.40 35.30 17.21
C ALA A 301 26.57 35.22 18.50
N ARG A 302 25.47 35.99 18.60
CA ARG A 302 24.59 35.96 19.77
C ARG A 302 23.71 34.73 19.79
N PHE A 303 23.28 34.27 18.63
CA PHE A 303 22.53 33.02 18.48
C PHE A 303 23.36 31.81 18.93
N GLU A 304 24.58 31.66 18.41
CA GLU A 304 25.47 30.56 18.81
C GLU A 304 25.83 30.63 20.29
N LYS A 305 26.05 31.83 20.83
CA LYS A 305 26.25 32.01 22.28
C LYS A 305 25.00 31.57 23.08
N ALA A 306 23.80 31.92 22.65
CA ALA A 306 22.58 31.52 23.33
C ALA A 306 22.40 29.99 23.30
N LEU A 307 22.61 29.34 22.14
CA LEU A 307 22.65 27.88 22.07
C LEU A 307 23.70 27.30 23.03
N SER A 308 24.85 27.99 23.16
CA SER A 308 25.91 27.64 24.10
C SER A 308 25.54 27.60 25.56
N GLU A 309 24.76 28.56 25.99
CA GLU A 309 24.31 28.70 27.38
C GLU A 309 23.25 27.65 27.76
N TYR A 310 22.41 27.23 26.81
CA TYR A 310 21.26 26.34 27.09
C TYR A 310 21.51 24.86 26.76
N THR A 311 22.60 24.52 26.08
CA THR A 311 22.98 23.11 25.85
C THR A 311 23.87 22.65 27.00
N ARG A 312 23.33 21.84 27.92
CA ARG A 312 24.05 21.33 29.10
C ARG A 312 25.17 20.33 28.78
N ALA A 313 25.28 19.85 27.55
CA ALA A 313 26.30 18.89 27.11
C ALA A 313 27.17 19.52 26.02
N GLN A 314 28.46 19.68 26.30
CA GLN A 314 29.47 20.15 25.34
C GLN A 314 29.84 19.10 24.26
N GLU A 315 29.29 17.88 24.32
CA GLU A 315 29.89 16.72 23.66
C GLU A 315 29.58 16.56 22.15
N HIS A 316 28.66 17.34 21.56
CA HIS A 316 28.26 17.18 20.14
C HIS A 316 28.37 18.46 19.30
N ARG A 317 29.12 19.46 19.76
CA ARG A 317 29.22 20.77 19.08
C ARG A 317 30.21 20.83 17.92
N GLU A 318 31.12 19.87 17.82
CA GLU A 318 32.21 19.93 16.86
C GLU A 318 31.86 19.23 15.52
N GLU A 319 30.65 18.69 15.38
CA GLU A 319 30.20 18.16 14.09
C GLU A 319 29.76 19.30 13.16
N PRO A 320 30.42 19.47 11.99
CA PRO A 320 29.95 20.38 10.96
C PRO A 320 28.52 19.99 10.53
N GLY A 321 27.57 20.90 10.70
CA GLY A 321 26.16 20.66 10.33
C GLY A 321 25.21 20.37 11.50
N PHE A 322 25.60 20.59 12.76
CA PHE A 322 24.69 20.48 13.91
C PHE A 322 23.46 21.41 13.75
N ALA A 323 22.30 20.80 13.54
CA ALA A 323 21.01 21.49 13.51
C ALA A 323 20.37 21.45 14.91
N PRO A 324 20.12 22.60 15.58
CA PRO A 324 19.52 22.60 16.89
C PRO A 324 18.09 22.05 16.86
N GLU A 325 17.82 21.09 17.74
CA GLU A 325 16.48 20.55 18.01
C GLU A 325 15.48 21.65 18.37
N ILE A 326 14.21 21.47 17.99
CA ILE A 326 13.16 22.47 18.22
C ILE A 326 12.98 22.84 19.70
N GLY A 327 13.23 21.90 20.62
CA GLY A 327 13.15 22.17 22.06
C GLY A 327 14.17 23.22 22.52
N LEU A 328 15.40 23.13 22.02
CA LEU A 328 16.46 24.09 22.33
C LEU A 328 16.18 25.45 21.69
N LEU A 329 15.74 25.45 20.42
CA LEU A 329 15.32 26.67 19.73
C LEU A 329 14.20 27.39 20.48
N ASN A 330 13.19 26.66 20.94
CA ASN A 330 12.11 27.24 21.72
C ASN A 330 12.64 27.91 23.00
N VAL A 331 13.55 27.28 23.75
CA VAL A 331 14.15 27.91 24.94
C VAL A 331 14.85 29.24 24.58
N VAL A 332 15.67 29.25 23.52
CA VAL A 332 16.37 30.46 23.06
C VAL A 332 15.38 31.56 22.65
N VAL A 333 14.38 31.22 21.83
CA VAL A 333 13.36 32.18 21.37
C VAL A 333 12.60 32.77 22.57
N GLN A 334 12.13 31.93 23.50
CA GLN A 334 11.38 32.42 24.66
C GLN A 334 12.24 33.34 25.55
N ALA A 335 13.52 33.00 25.75
CA ALA A 335 14.42 33.75 26.62
C ALA A 335 14.94 35.05 26.00
N ARG A 336 15.19 35.06 24.68
CA ARG A 336 15.89 36.16 24.00
C ARG A 336 14.98 37.03 23.13
N LEU A 337 13.95 36.46 22.52
CA LEU A 337 13.09 37.13 21.54
C LEU A 337 11.60 37.17 21.93
N GLY A 338 11.20 36.46 23.00
CA GLY A 338 9.79 36.24 23.34
C GLY A 338 8.98 37.48 23.74
N ARG A 339 9.61 38.65 23.86
CA ARG A 339 8.94 39.96 24.02
C ARG A 339 8.88 40.76 22.72
N GLU A 340 9.81 40.54 21.81
CA GLU A 340 10.03 41.34 20.61
C GLU A 340 9.39 40.71 19.37
N SER A 341 9.34 39.38 19.29
CA SER A 341 8.70 38.65 18.20
C SER A 341 7.64 37.68 18.73
N TYR A 342 6.40 38.14 18.72
CA TYR A 342 5.25 37.31 19.11
C TYR A 342 5.05 36.13 18.16
N GLY A 343 5.29 36.33 16.85
CA GLY A 343 5.20 35.29 15.83
C GLY A 343 6.18 34.14 16.10
N LEU A 344 7.49 34.44 16.20
CA LEU A 344 8.51 33.42 16.47
C LEU A 344 8.26 32.67 17.77
N LYS A 345 7.84 33.39 18.81
CA LYS A 345 7.50 32.81 20.11
C LYS A 345 6.36 31.80 20.03
N THR A 346 5.33 32.12 19.25
CA THR A 346 4.14 31.28 19.10
C THR A 346 4.47 30.06 18.24
N ALA A 347 5.16 30.26 17.12
CA ALA A 347 5.62 29.20 16.22
C ALA A 347 6.56 28.20 16.93
N SER A 348 7.61 28.69 17.60
CA SER A 348 8.59 27.83 18.28
C SER A 348 7.94 26.97 19.37
N ARG A 349 6.95 27.53 20.08
CA ARG A 349 6.20 26.83 21.13
C ARG A 349 5.27 25.77 20.55
N ALA A 350 4.53 26.11 19.49
CA ALA A 350 3.61 25.19 18.85
C ALA A 350 4.36 24.00 18.22
N LEU A 351 5.45 24.27 17.49
CA LEU A 351 6.33 23.23 16.93
C LEU A 351 6.94 22.34 18.02
N TRP A 352 7.42 22.92 19.12
CA TRP A 352 7.96 22.14 20.24
C TRP A 352 6.89 21.22 20.86
N ARG A 353 5.68 21.72 21.11
CA ARG A 353 4.57 20.91 21.64
C ARG A 353 4.21 19.78 20.69
N ALA A 354 4.03 20.09 19.40
CA ALA A 354 3.69 19.12 18.38
C ALA A 354 4.76 18.01 18.28
N ARG A 355 6.05 18.39 18.17
CA ARG A 355 7.16 17.44 18.16
C ARG A 355 7.17 16.57 19.42
N ASN A 356 6.90 17.14 20.58
CA ASN A 356 6.87 16.39 21.84
C ASN A 356 5.74 15.35 21.87
N GLU A 357 4.53 15.70 21.45
CA GLU A 357 3.43 14.72 21.32
C GLU A 357 3.79 13.61 20.33
N MET A 358 4.33 13.98 19.16
CA MET A 358 4.74 13.00 18.15
C MET A 358 5.86 12.09 18.63
N ALA A 359 6.81 12.58 19.42
CA ALA A 359 7.86 11.76 20.03
C ALA A 359 7.33 10.75 21.05
N HIS A 360 6.16 11.03 21.65
CA HIS A 360 5.47 10.14 22.58
C HIS A 360 4.40 9.27 21.90
N LEU A 361 4.43 9.17 20.57
CA LEU A 361 3.49 8.37 19.77
C LEU A 361 2.02 8.80 19.94
N ARG A 362 1.79 10.11 20.19
CA ARG A 362 0.44 10.66 20.37
C ARG A 362 0.03 11.47 19.16
N ALA A 363 -1.17 11.20 18.65
CA ALA A 363 -1.78 11.99 17.61
C ALA A 363 -2.23 13.35 18.15
N LEU A 364 -2.10 14.40 17.33
CA LEU A 364 -2.63 15.73 17.61
C LEU A 364 -4.11 15.77 17.25
N GLY A 365 -4.92 16.39 18.10
CA GLY A 365 -6.31 16.72 17.80
C GLY A 365 -6.44 17.87 16.79
N SER A 366 -7.63 18.04 16.21
CA SER A 366 -7.88 19.05 15.17
C SER A 366 -7.52 20.48 15.62
N SER A 367 -7.88 20.85 16.84
CA SER A 367 -7.54 22.16 17.41
C SER A 367 -6.03 22.38 17.57
N GLN A 368 -5.27 21.34 17.91
CA GLN A 368 -3.81 21.39 18.05
C GLN A 368 -3.14 21.51 16.67
N LEU A 369 -3.67 20.81 15.66
CA LEU A 369 -3.19 20.92 14.27
C LEU A 369 -3.44 22.33 13.72
N GLU A 370 -4.64 22.89 13.94
CA GLU A 370 -4.95 24.26 13.54
C GLU A 370 -4.12 25.31 14.28
N GLU A 371 -3.86 25.12 15.58
CA GLU A 371 -2.95 25.99 16.35
C GLU A 371 -1.54 25.93 15.78
N LEU A 372 -1.02 24.72 15.50
CA LEU A 372 0.31 24.51 14.94
C LEU A 372 0.48 25.20 13.60
N VAL A 373 -0.46 24.98 12.69
CA VAL A 373 -0.39 25.49 11.32
C VAL A 373 -0.57 27.01 11.32
N ARG A 374 -1.53 27.56 12.09
CA ARG A 374 -1.68 29.03 12.23
C ARG A 374 -0.46 29.69 12.85
N ALA A 375 0.18 29.05 13.83
CA ALA A 375 1.37 29.59 14.46
C ALA A 375 2.55 29.72 13.48
N CYS A 376 2.59 28.88 12.43
CA CYS A 376 3.68 28.84 11.48
C CYS A 376 3.44 29.64 10.19
N ASP A 377 2.22 30.12 9.92
CA ASP A 377 1.89 30.93 8.71
C ASP A 377 2.68 32.23 8.58
N HIS A 378 3.25 32.71 9.69
CA HIS A 378 3.88 34.02 9.81
C HIS A 378 5.40 33.93 10.04
N LEU A 379 5.99 32.74 9.86
CA LEU A 379 7.43 32.54 9.79
C LEU A 379 7.95 32.94 8.40
#